data_AF-H5YF72-F1
#
_entry.id   AF-H5YF72-F1
#
_cell.length_a   1.000
_cell.length_b   1.000
_cell.length_c   1.000
_cell.angle_alpha   90.00
_cell.angle_beta   90.00
_cell.angle_gamma   90.00
#
_symmetry.space_group_name_H-M   'P 1'
#
loop_
_entity.id
_entity.type
_entity.pdbx_description
1 polymer ?
#
loop_
_entity_poly.entity_id
_entity_poly.type
_entity_poly.pdbx_seq_one_letter_code
_entity_poly.pdbx_strand_id
1 'polypeptide(L)'
;MTSLPTTIHDVFNEPGCAKNASKSKVERKNGCTKQLKPGGAAGGCAFDGAKVALQPFTDVAHLVHGPIACEGNSWDNRGSVSSGSDLWRRSFTTDMSETDIVFGGEKRLYRAVKEITEKYDPQAIFVYQTCVPAMIGDDIDMVCKAASAKFGKPVIPINSPGFVGSKNLGNKLAGEALLEHVIGTGEPDYTTPYDVNIIGEYNLSGELWQVKPLLDELGIRILSCISGDGKYREVAYSHRAKAAMMVCSRAMINVARKMRQRYGIPFFEGSFYGIEDTSDSLRQIARMLIESGAPAELMERTQALIAREETKAWAAIERFKPRFAGKRVVLITGGVKSWSMVAALQEAGLEIVGTSVKKSTKKDKERIKELMGQDAHMIEDMSPREIYKMLKDAKADIMLSGGKSQFVALKAAMPWLDINQERCHAYMGYVGILKLMEEIEKALYNPIWDQLRQAAPWDEFDRNLQARTAAQMHAQAADPVRDPSRNSVRTISFSNQAEASEGESAIAPHGPKLGEPTKPFTSSSGRCIACKDIPSDLQPAALQAAE
;
A
#
# COMPACT_ATOMS: atom_id res chain seq x y z
N MET A 1 7.29 31.57 9.32
CA MET A 1 6.56 30.35 8.90
C MET A 1 5.29 30.79 8.20
N THR A 2 4.94 30.14 7.10
CA THR A 2 3.64 30.37 6.44
C THR A 2 2.53 29.71 7.25
N SER A 3 1.37 30.35 7.35
CA SER A 3 0.23 29.74 8.04
C SER A 3 -0.26 28.50 7.30
N LEU A 4 -0.83 27.51 7.99
CA LEU A 4 -1.39 26.31 7.36
C LEU A 4 -2.37 26.64 6.20
N PRO A 5 -3.30 27.61 6.32
CA PRO A 5 -4.13 28.05 5.21
C PRO A 5 -3.34 28.55 3.98
N THR A 6 -2.25 29.30 4.21
CA THR A 6 -1.35 29.78 3.14
C THR A 6 -0.66 28.61 2.46
N THR A 7 -0.09 27.68 3.22
CA THR A 7 0.57 26.48 2.68
C THR A 7 -0.41 25.63 1.87
N ILE A 8 -1.63 25.42 2.38
CA ILE A 8 -2.68 24.69 1.67
C ILE A 8 -3.01 25.38 0.33
N HIS A 9 -3.16 26.71 0.34
CA HIS A 9 -3.43 27.48 -0.88
C HIS A 9 -2.31 27.33 -1.92
N ASP A 10 -1.04 27.39 -1.50
CA ASP A 10 0.11 27.22 -2.39
C ASP A 10 0.18 25.80 -2.97
N VAL A 11 -0.07 24.80 -2.14
CA VAL A 11 -0.10 23.38 -2.51
C VAL A 11 -1.26 23.06 -3.47
N PHE A 12 -2.39 23.75 -3.31
CA PHE A 12 -3.50 23.68 -4.27
C PHE A 12 -3.19 24.40 -5.57
N ASN A 13 -2.43 25.49 -5.52
CA ASN A 13 -1.93 26.23 -6.67
C ASN A 13 -0.59 25.70 -7.21
N GLU A 14 -0.39 24.38 -7.17
CA GLU A 14 0.85 23.74 -7.61
C GLU A 14 1.00 23.81 -9.15
N PRO A 15 1.94 24.61 -9.70
CA PRO A 15 2.07 24.81 -11.15
C PRO A 15 2.63 23.58 -11.87
N GLY A 16 3.40 22.74 -11.18
CA GLY A 16 3.90 21.46 -11.71
C GLY A 16 2.81 20.39 -11.82
N CYS A 17 1.62 20.64 -11.30
CA CYS A 17 0.48 19.74 -11.45
C CYS A 17 -0.23 19.97 -12.79
N ALA A 18 -0.09 19.04 -13.74
CA ALA A 18 -0.74 19.14 -15.05
C ALA A 18 -2.28 19.32 -14.98
N LYS A 19 -2.94 18.71 -13.98
CA LYS A 19 -4.39 18.91 -13.75
C LYS A 19 -4.71 20.36 -13.39
N ASN A 20 -3.87 21.01 -12.59
CA ASN A 20 -4.05 22.41 -12.22
C ASN A 20 -3.70 23.35 -13.39
N ALA A 21 -2.62 23.05 -14.12
CA ALA A 21 -2.25 23.79 -15.33
C ALA A 21 -3.38 23.76 -16.38
N SER A 22 -4.15 22.67 -16.47
CA SER A 22 -5.27 22.55 -17.42
C SER A 22 -6.55 23.30 -17.04
N LYS A 23 -6.64 23.88 -15.84
CA LYS A 23 -7.79 24.66 -15.38
C LYS A 23 -7.71 26.13 -15.81
N SER A 24 -8.85 26.77 -16.00
CA SER A 24 -8.91 28.24 -16.17
C SER A 24 -8.39 28.97 -14.93
N LYS A 25 -7.98 30.25 -15.07
CA LYS A 25 -7.51 31.07 -13.94
C LYS A 25 -8.53 31.12 -12.78
N VAL A 26 -9.83 31.06 -13.08
CA VAL A 26 -10.92 31.06 -12.09
C VAL A 26 -11.00 29.70 -11.39
N GLU A 27 -10.96 28.59 -12.13
CA GLU A 27 -11.01 27.24 -11.56
C GLU A 27 -9.75 26.84 -10.77
N ARG A 28 -8.58 27.43 -11.09
CA ARG A 28 -7.34 27.24 -10.32
C ARG A 28 -7.48 27.75 -8.89
N LYS A 29 -8.17 28.88 -8.68
CA LYS A 29 -8.45 29.43 -7.34
C LYS A 29 -9.23 28.46 -6.45
N ASN A 30 -10.03 27.59 -7.05
CA ASN A 30 -10.80 26.57 -6.33
C ASN A 30 -9.95 25.34 -5.96
N GLY A 31 -8.70 25.22 -6.42
CA GLY A 31 -7.82 24.10 -6.06
C GLY A 31 -8.35 22.73 -6.51
N CYS A 32 -7.73 21.63 -6.07
CA CYS A 32 -8.17 20.26 -6.36
C CYS A 32 -9.20 19.73 -5.32
N THR A 33 -10.05 20.59 -4.77
CA THR A 33 -11.04 20.24 -3.76
C THR A 33 -12.28 19.61 -4.42
N LYS A 34 -12.25 18.30 -4.65
CA LYS A 34 -13.53 17.56 -4.75
C LYS A 34 -13.96 17.27 -3.32
N GLN A 35 -14.93 18.04 -2.81
CA GLN A 35 -15.56 17.76 -1.54
C GLN A 35 -16.17 16.34 -1.60
N LEU A 36 -15.83 15.51 -0.64
CA LEU A 36 -16.35 14.14 -0.58
C LEU A 36 -17.86 14.21 -0.31
N LYS A 37 -18.63 13.41 -1.05
CA LYS A 37 -20.08 13.30 -0.79
C LYS A 37 -20.29 12.56 0.53
N PRO A 38 -21.03 13.12 1.51
CA PRO A 38 -21.41 12.40 2.72
C PRO A 38 -22.06 11.04 2.39
N GLY A 39 -21.72 10.00 3.16
CA GLY A 39 -22.17 8.62 2.91
C GLY A 39 -21.36 7.86 1.84
N GLY A 40 -20.45 8.53 1.11
CA GLY A 40 -19.48 7.87 0.25
C GLY A 40 -18.23 7.42 1.00
N ALA A 41 -17.57 6.36 0.51
CA ALA A 41 -16.26 5.96 1.03
C ALA A 41 -15.22 7.06 0.80
N ALA A 42 -14.91 7.82 1.85
CA ALA A 42 -13.77 8.72 1.88
C ALA A 42 -12.49 7.89 1.82
N GLY A 43 -11.53 8.30 0.98
CA GLY A 43 -10.16 7.80 1.10
C GLY A 43 -9.54 8.20 2.45
N GLY A 44 -8.23 7.99 2.60
CA GLY A 44 -7.52 8.52 3.77
C GLY A 44 -7.61 10.04 3.89
N CYS A 45 -7.42 10.55 5.12
CA CYS A 45 -7.38 11.97 5.45
C CYS A 45 -5.97 12.58 5.27
N ALA A 46 -5.81 13.88 5.47
CA ALA A 46 -4.52 14.56 5.35
C ALA A 46 -3.46 13.99 6.31
N PHE A 47 -3.82 13.68 7.55
CA PHE A 47 -2.92 13.04 8.51
C PHE A 47 -2.41 11.68 7.99
N ASP A 48 -3.31 10.81 7.50
CA ASP A 48 -2.94 9.51 6.92
C ASP A 48 -1.95 9.71 5.75
N GLY A 49 -2.15 10.74 4.93
CA GLY A 49 -1.21 11.09 3.86
C GLY A 49 0.17 11.48 4.39
N ALA A 50 0.21 12.44 5.31
CA ALA A 50 1.47 12.94 5.84
C ALA A 50 2.28 11.86 6.57
N LYS A 51 1.62 11.06 7.43
CA LYS A 51 2.26 9.96 8.13
C LYS A 51 2.75 8.91 7.15
N VAL A 52 1.93 8.45 6.21
CA VAL A 52 2.34 7.46 5.21
C VAL A 52 3.53 7.95 4.37
N ALA A 53 3.58 9.25 4.04
CA ALA A 53 4.67 9.82 3.25
C ALA A 53 6.01 9.87 3.99
N LEU A 54 6.01 10.10 5.31
CA LEU A 54 7.23 10.36 6.07
C LEU A 54 7.64 9.21 7.00
N GLN A 55 6.71 8.31 7.35
CA GLN A 55 6.97 7.18 8.24
C GLN A 55 8.13 6.26 7.80
N PRO A 56 8.43 6.09 6.50
CA PRO A 56 9.59 5.29 6.09
C PRO A 56 10.96 5.89 6.44
N PHE A 57 11.06 7.05 7.10
CA PHE A 57 12.32 7.56 7.65
C PHE A 57 12.72 6.82 8.91
N THR A 58 13.78 6.04 8.80
CA THR A 58 13.98 4.86 9.64
C THR A 58 14.58 5.16 11.01
N ASP A 59 15.28 6.28 11.15
CA ASP A 59 15.96 6.78 12.34
C ASP A 59 15.24 7.96 13.02
N VAL A 60 13.99 8.23 12.59
CA VAL A 60 13.12 9.28 13.11
C VAL A 60 12.06 8.68 14.03
N ALA A 61 11.78 9.36 15.14
CA ALA A 61 10.62 9.05 15.96
C ALA A 61 9.38 9.79 15.43
N HIS A 62 8.33 9.05 15.08
CA HIS A 62 7.08 9.60 14.56
C HIS A 62 6.04 9.74 15.68
N LEU A 63 5.91 10.93 16.24
CA LEU A 63 4.99 11.25 17.33
C LEU A 63 3.66 11.79 16.81
N VAL A 64 2.58 11.06 17.04
CA VAL A 64 1.22 11.48 16.70
C VAL A 64 0.58 12.21 17.86
N HIS A 65 0.39 13.53 17.70
CA HIS A 65 -0.29 14.36 18.66
C HIS A 65 -1.80 14.28 18.44
N GLY A 66 -2.49 13.59 19.34
CA GLY A 66 -3.92 13.31 19.26
C GLY A 66 -4.35 12.21 20.22
N PRO A 67 -5.65 11.84 20.20
CA PRO A 67 -6.14 10.61 20.82
C PRO A 67 -5.54 9.35 20.16
N ILE A 68 -5.51 8.22 20.89
CA ILE A 68 -4.91 6.96 20.43
C ILE A 68 -5.37 6.49 19.04
N ALA A 69 -6.62 6.75 18.65
CA ALA A 69 -7.23 6.16 17.46
C ALA A 69 -6.47 6.44 16.15
N CYS A 70 -5.91 7.65 15.97
CA CYS A 70 -5.15 7.98 14.77
C CYS A 70 -3.90 7.11 14.65
N GLU A 71 -3.20 6.93 15.76
CA GLU A 71 -2.00 6.12 15.83
C GLU A 71 -2.31 4.62 15.75
N GLY A 72 -3.22 4.13 16.58
CA GLY A 72 -3.57 2.72 16.66
C GLY A 72 -4.05 2.12 15.33
N ASN A 73 -4.74 2.89 14.49
CA ASN A 73 -5.17 2.43 13.16
C ASN A 73 -4.09 2.58 12.07
N SER A 74 -3.06 3.39 12.30
CA SER A 74 -1.99 3.66 11.31
C SER A 74 -0.65 3.04 11.68
N TRP A 75 -0.56 2.36 12.81
CA TRP A 75 0.66 1.71 13.26
C TRP A 75 1.01 0.52 12.36
N ASP A 76 2.23 0.54 11.81
CA ASP A 76 2.83 -0.52 11.00
C ASP A 76 1.95 -1.00 9.84
N ASN A 77 1.11 -0.10 9.29
CA ASN A 77 0.16 -0.42 8.23
C ASN A 77 0.78 -0.46 6.82
N ARG A 78 2.12 -0.35 6.73
CA ARG A 78 2.90 -0.40 5.48
C ARG A 78 3.98 -1.45 5.60
N GLY A 79 4.13 -2.25 4.55
CA GLY A 79 5.25 -3.19 4.43
C GLY A 79 6.58 -2.53 4.08
N SER A 80 6.86 -1.29 4.49
CA SER A 80 8.18 -0.67 4.28
C SER A 80 9.23 -1.42 5.10
N VAL A 81 10.46 -1.50 4.59
CA VAL A 81 11.57 -2.18 5.28
C VAL A 81 12.78 -1.26 5.41
N SER A 82 13.62 -1.52 6.41
CA SER A 82 14.85 -0.75 6.67
C SER A 82 16.09 -1.63 6.71
N SER A 83 17.21 -1.05 6.27
CA SER A 83 18.55 -1.62 6.34
C SER A 83 19.29 -1.25 7.64
N GLY A 84 18.68 -0.46 8.52
CA GLY A 84 19.28 -0.04 9.79
C GLY A 84 18.26 0.05 10.91
N SER A 85 18.11 1.25 11.49
CA SER A 85 17.17 1.51 12.60
C SER A 85 15.74 1.02 12.34
N ASP A 86 15.14 0.39 13.35
CA ASP A 86 13.74 -0.03 13.37
C ASP A 86 12.83 0.97 14.09
N LEU A 87 13.36 2.11 14.55
CA LEU A 87 12.66 3.07 15.40
C LEU A 87 11.33 3.56 14.78
N TRP A 88 11.31 3.73 13.47
CA TRP A 88 10.14 4.17 12.70
C TRP A 88 8.94 3.20 12.77
N ARG A 89 9.18 1.92 13.07
CA ARG A 89 8.14 0.92 13.31
C ARG A 89 7.58 1.01 14.73
N ARG A 90 8.28 1.66 15.65
CA ARG A 90 7.74 1.95 16.98
C ARG A 90 6.73 3.08 16.86
N SER A 91 5.67 2.94 17.64
CA SER A 91 4.56 3.89 17.65
C SER A 91 4.69 4.85 18.82
N PHE A 92 4.54 6.15 18.53
CA PHE A 92 4.55 7.19 19.55
C PHE A 92 3.29 8.03 19.41
N THR A 93 2.57 8.22 20.52
CA THR A 93 1.42 9.12 20.56
C THR A 93 1.38 9.86 21.88
N THR A 94 0.78 11.04 21.87
CA THR A 94 0.43 11.71 23.13
C THR A 94 -0.74 11.03 23.83
N ASP A 95 -1.60 10.29 23.12
CA ASP A 95 -2.83 9.68 23.64
C ASP A 95 -3.67 10.66 24.48
N MET A 96 -4.08 11.77 23.86
CA MET A 96 -4.78 12.85 24.55
C MET A 96 -6.05 12.36 25.25
N SER A 97 -6.20 12.70 26.53
CA SER A 97 -7.43 12.46 27.30
C SER A 97 -8.36 13.67 27.23
N GLU A 98 -9.56 13.55 27.81
CA GLU A 98 -10.52 14.65 27.92
C GLU A 98 -9.92 15.87 28.62
N THR A 99 -9.03 15.67 29.59
CA THR A 99 -8.32 16.77 30.27
C THR A 99 -7.45 17.57 29.30
N ASP A 100 -6.72 16.90 28.41
CA ASP A 100 -5.90 17.58 27.39
C ASP A 100 -6.77 18.31 26.37
N ILE A 101 -7.96 17.79 26.07
CA ILE A 101 -8.92 18.45 25.16
C ILE A 101 -9.47 19.74 25.79
N VAL A 102 -9.77 19.71 27.09
CA VAL A 102 -10.33 20.87 27.80
C VAL A 102 -9.28 21.94 28.07
N PHE A 103 -8.06 21.56 28.44
CA PHE A 103 -7.03 22.48 28.92
C PHE A 103 -5.85 22.69 27.95
N GLY A 104 -5.84 22.05 26.79
CA GLY A 104 -4.77 22.11 25.79
C GLY A 104 -3.76 20.95 25.92
N GLY A 105 -3.29 20.46 24.78
CA GLY A 105 -2.40 19.30 24.67
C GLY A 105 -0.90 19.63 24.70
N GLU A 106 -0.53 20.91 24.60
CA GLU A 106 0.86 21.36 24.41
C GLU A 106 1.84 20.87 25.49
N LYS A 107 1.44 20.92 26.77
CA LYS A 107 2.29 20.44 27.88
C LYS A 107 2.52 18.93 27.80
N ARG A 108 1.50 18.18 27.38
CA ARG A 108 1.58 16.73 27.19
C ARG A 108 2.46 16.39 25.99
N LEU A 109 2.34 17.15 24.90
CA LEU A 109 3.22 17.05 23.75
C LEU A 109 4.69 17.27 24.13
N TYR A 110 5.00 18.35 24.85
CA TYR A 110 6.37 18.63 25.28
C TYR A 110 6.95 17.50 26.16
N ARG A 111 6.15 16.95 27.09
CA ARG A 111 6.55 15.79 27.91
C ARG A 111 6.79 14.54 27.07
N ALA A 112 5.94 14.27 26.08
CA ALA A 112 6.14 13.14 25.18
C ALA A 112 7.44 13.29 24.37
N VAL A 113 7.73 14.48 23.85
CA VAL A 113 9.00 14.76 23.14
C VAL A 113 10.21 14.56 24.07
N LYS A 114 10.13 15.03 25.32
CA LYS A 114 11.15 14.79 26.34
C LYS A 114 11.38 13.29 26.56
N GLU A 115 10.33 12.52 26.79
CA GLU A 115 10.43 11.08 27.03
C GLU A 115 11.02 10.32 25.84
N ILE A 116 10.63 10.69 24.61
CA ILE A 116 11.19 10.08 23.40
C ILE A 116 12.68 10.36 23.31
N THR A 117 13.09 11.61 23.57
CA THR A 117 14.49 12.02 23.54
C THR A 117 15.31 11.25 24.58
N GLU A 118 14.84 11.18 25.82
CA GLU A 118 15.57 10.54 26.93
C GLU A 118 15.65 9.01 26.78
N LYS A 119 14.61 8.37 26.25
CA LYS A 119 14.54 6.89 26.17
C LYS A 119 15.10 6.31 24.88
N TYR A 120 14.99 7.03 23.76
CA TYR A 120 15.29 6.48 22.43
C TYR A 120 16.37 7.25 21.67
N ASP A 121 16.67 8.49 22.06
CA ASP A 121 17.65 9.38 21.44
C ASP A 121 17.65 9.38 19.89
N PRO A 122 16.50 9.63 19.23
CA PRO A 122 16.43 9.61 17.76
C PRO A 122 17.30 10.67 17.09
N GLN A 123 17.49 10.53 15.76
CA GLN A 123 18.10 11.58 14.94
C GLN A 123 17.19 12.80 14.80
N ALA A 124 15.87 12.59 14.76
CA ALA A 124 14.87 13.65 14.80
C ALA A 124 13.52 13.12 15.31
N ILE A 125 12.63 14.04 15.69
CA ILE A 125 11.25 13.73 16.10
C ILE A 125 10.30 14.47 15.15
N PHE A 126 9.44 13.74 14.44
CA PHE A 126 8.40 14.34 13.60
C PHE A 126 7.08 14.31 14.36
N VAL A 127 6.46 15.48 14.55
CA VAL A 127 5.24 15.67 15.34
C VAL A 127 4.06 15.90 14.42
N TYR A 128 3.12 14.96 14.35
CA TYR A 128 1.94 15.05 13.50
C TYR A 128 0.76 15.60 14.28
N GLN A 129 0.22 16.75 13.86
CA GLN A 129 -1.01 17.28 14.44
C GLN A 129 -2.24 16.60 13.83
N THR A 130 -3.08 16.00 14.67
CA THR A 130 -4.37 15.41 14.27
C THR A 130 -5.53 16.41 14.43
N CYS A 131 -6.77 15.97 14.19
CA CYS A 131 -7.94 16.85 14.18
C CYS A 131 -8.18 17.59 15.51
N VAL A 132 -8.12 16.88 16.63
CA VAL A 132 -8.46 17.43 17.95
C VAL A 132 -7.52 18.55 18.40
N PRO A 133 -6.19 18.35 18.47
CA PRO A 133 -5.26 19.42 18.87
C PRO A 133 -5.34 20.63 17.92
N ALA A 134 -5.58 20.42 16.63
CA ALA A 134 -5.78 21.52 15.68
C ALA A 134 -7.07 22.32 15.94
N MET A 135 -8.17 21.68 16.35
CA MET A 135 -9.45 22.35 16.62
C MET A 135 -9.42 23.16 17.92
N ILE A 136 -8.72 22.66 18.95
CA ILE A 136 -8.60 23.37 20.24
C ILE A 136 -7.52 24.47 20.18
N GLY A 137 -6.73 24.52 19.11
CA GLY A 137 -5.76 25.58 18.85
C GLY A 137 -4.38 25.35 19.45
N ASP A 138 -3.97 24.10 19.68
CA ASP A 138 -2.61 23.79 20.13
C ASP A 138 -1.58 24.28 19.10
N ASP A 139 -0.60 25.07 19.55
CA ASP A 139 0.50 25.58 18.72
C ASP A 139 1.68 24.62 18.75
N ILE A 140 1.62 23.60 17.88
CA ILE A 140 2.69 22.59 17.81
C ILE A 140 4.01 23.18 17.28
N ASP A 141 3.98 24.24 16.49
CA ASP A 141 5.18 24.89 15.95
C ASP A 141 6.00 25.52 17.09
N MET A 142 5.33 26.23 18.00
CA MET A 142 5.95 26.78 19.21
C MET A 142 6.53 25.67 20.10
N VAL A 143 5.75 24.61 20.36
CA VAL A 143 6.20 23.49 21.21
C VAL A 143 7.40 22.78 20.59
N CYS A 144 7.37 22.49 19.29
CA CYS A 144 8.47 21.84 18.57
C CYS A 144 9.73 22.70 18.59
N LYS A 145 9.60 24.02 18.36
CA LYS A 145 10.73 24.96 18.44
C LYS A 145 11.35 24.98 19.83
N ALA A 146 10.53 25.07 20.88
CA ALA A 146 11.00 25.09 22.26
C ALA A 146 11.67 23.77 22.66
N ALA A 147 11.09 22.64 22.27
CA ALA A 147 11.65 21.32 22.53
C ALA A 147 12.97 21.12 21.77
N SER A 148 13.04 21.51 20.50
CA SER A 148 14.26 21.42 19.70
C SER A 148 15.40 22.22 20.32
N ALA A 149 15.14 23.46 20.76
CA ALA A 149 16.11 24.29 21.46
C ALA A 149 16.55 23.70 22.80
N LYS A 150 15.64 23.05 23.56
CA LYS A 150 15.95 22.47 24.86
C LYS A 150 16.80 21.20 24.74
N PHE A 151 16.47 20.33 23.80
CA PHE A 151 17.02 18.98 23.71
C PHE A 151 18.15 18.86 22.68
N GLY A 152 18.42 19.90 21.89
CA GLY A 152 19.48 19.87 20.87
C GLY A 152 19.22 18.88 19.74
N LYS A 153 17.94 18.52 19.52
CA LYS A 153 17.49 17.58 18.49
C LYS A 153 16.48 18.26 17.57
N PRO A 154 16.45 17.94 16.26
CA PRO A 154 15.41 18.42 15.38
C PRO A 154 14.03 17.88 15.81
N VAL A 155 13.10 18.78 16.11
CA VAL A 155 11.69 18.44 16.38
C VAL A 155 10.85 19.17 15.34
N ILE A 156 10.26 18.41 14.41
CA ILE A 156 9.68 18.93 13.17
C ILE A 156 8.15 18.90 13.25
N PRO A 157 7.46 20.05 13.18
CA PRO A 157 6.01 20.10 13.17
C PRO A 157 5.45 19.70 11.80
N ILE A 158 4.51 18.75 11.78
CA ILE A 158 3.80 18.28 10.59
C ILE A 158 2.31 18.63 10.73
N ASN A 159 1.97 19.87 10.36
CA ASN A 159 0.62 20.41 10.39
C ASN A 159 -0.27 19.76 9.31
N SER A 160 -0.94 18.66 9.66
CA SER A 160 -1.74 17.84 8.73
C SER A 160 -3.07 17.32 9.32
N PRO A 161 -3.86 18.14 10.04
CA PRO A 161 -5.09 17.67 10.67
C PRO A 161 -6.06 17.07 9.64
N GLY A 162 -6.69 15.95 9.97
CA GLY A 162 -7.42 15.13 9.00
C GLY A 162 -8.54 15.85 8.24
N PHE A 163 -9.18 16.86 8.85
CA PHE A 163 -10.29 17.60 8.25
C PHE A 163 -9.86 18.55 7.11
N VAL A 164 -8.57 18.87 6.96
CA VAL A 164 -8.12 19.85 5.95
C VAL A 164 -8.09 19.28 4.53
N GLY A 165 -8.16 17.96 4.38
CA GLY A 165 -8.36 17.36 3.07
C GLY A 165 -7.97 15.89 2.97
N SER A 166 -7.75 15.47 1.73
CA SER A 166 -7.46 14.07 1.37
C SER A 166 -6.03 13.64 1.69
N LYS A 167 -5.79 12.32 1.68
CA LYS A 167 -4.45 11.70 1.72
C LYS A 167 -3.42 12.36 0.79
N ASN A 168 -3.83 12.70 -0.44
CA ASN A 168 -2.92 13.35 -1.39
C ASN A 168 -2.49 14.75 -0.96
N LEU A 169 -3.37 15.50 -0.26
CA LEU A 169 -3.00 16.79 0.31
C LEU A 169 -2.01 16.58 1.47
N GLY A 170 -2.27 15.58 2.31
CA GLY A 170 -1.36 15.14 3.36
C GLY A 170 0.08 14.90 2.90
N ASN A 171 0.26 14.14 1.81
CA ASN A 171 1.59 13.90 1.24
C ASN A 171 2.31 15.19 0.86
N LYS A 172 1.58 16.16 0.30
CA LYS A 172 2.16 17.44 -0.10
C LYS A 172 2.51 18.30 1.11
N LEU A 173 1.67 18.33 2.14
CA LEU A 173 1.95 19.02 3.41
C LEU A 173 3.18 18.43 4.11
N ALA A 174 3.32 17.10 4.11
CA ALA A 174 4.54 16.42 4.55
C ALA A 174 5.77 16.87 3.75
N GLY A 175 5.66 16.93 2.41
CA GLY A 175 6.73 17.45 1.56
C GLY A 175 7.09 18.92 1.83
N GLU A 176 6.09 19.76 2.13
CA GLU A 176 6.33 21.16 2.55
C GLU A 176 7.07 21.24 3.88
N ALA A 177 6.71 20.41 4.85
CA ALA A 177 7.42 20.37 6.13
C ALA A 177 8.89 19.96 5.96
N LEU A 178 9.19 18.99 5.08
CA LEU A 178 10.57 18.64 4.74
C LEU A 178 11.32 19.81 4.10
N LEU A 179 10.71 20.50 3.14
CA LEU A 179 11.32 21.66 2.46
C LEU A 179 11.56 22.86 3.38
N GLU A 180 10.72 23.06 4.38
CA GLU A 180 10.81 24.20 5.31
C GLU A 180 11.77 23.93 6.46
N HIS A 181 11.75 22.71 7.01
CA HIS A 181 12.41 22.42 8.28
C HIS A 181 13.59 21.44 8.19
N VAL A 182 13.77 20.72 7.08
CA VAL A 182 14.75 19.63 6.99
C VAL A 182 15.74 19.85 5.85
N ILE A 183 15.27 19.95 4.61
CA ILE A 183 16.12 20.05 3.43
C ILE A 183 16.94 21.35 3.48
N GLY A 184 18.27 21.24 3.37
CA GLY A 184 19.18 22.38 3.45
C GLY A 184 19.71 22.67 4.86
N THR A 185 19.40 21.83 5.86
CA THR A 185 19.84 22.04 7.26
C THR A 185 21.10 21.27 7.65
N GLY A 186 21.58 20.38 6.79
CA GLY A 186 22.82 19.61 7.01
C GLY A 186 23.70 19.63 5.78
N GLU A 187 24.93 19.15 5.90
CA GLU A 187 25.85 18.96 4.76
C GLU A 187 26.38 17.53 4.76
N PRO A 188 26.59 16.92 3.58
CA PRO A 188 27.18 15.59 3.50
C PRO A 188 28.70 15.71 3.64
N ASP A 189 29.37 14.64 4.06
CA ASP A 189 30.84 14.66 4.23
C ASP A 189 31.57 14.84 2.89
N TYR A 190 30.96 14.37 1.80
CA TYR A 190 31.42 14.57 0.44
C TYR A 190 30.27 14.52 -0.55
N THR A 191 30.47 15.13 -1.73
CA THR A 191 29.55 15.03 -2.87
C THR A 191 30.27 14.42 -4.07
N THR A 192 29.50 13.82 -4.97
CA THR A 192 29.99 13.26 -6.23
C THR A 192 29.22 13.85 -7.41
N PRO A 193 29.79 13.81 -8.63
CA PRO A 193 29.04 14.13 -9.85
C PRO A 193 27.85 13.18 -10.12
N TYR A 194 27.76 12.06 -9.40
CA TYR A 194 26.78 11.00 -9.61
C TYR A 194 25.72 10.91 -8.49
N ASP A 195 25.61 11.95 -7.66
CA ASP A 195 24.66 11.99 -6.54
C ASP A 195 23.24 12.28 -7.03
N VAL A 196 22.27 11.41 -6.69
CA VAL A 196 20.86 11.57 -7.06
C VAL A 196 19.93 11.50 -5.86
N ASN A 197 18.79 12.18 -5.96
CA ASN A 197 17.67 11.97 -5.04
C ASN A 197 16.60 11.09 -5.68
N ILE A 198 16.07 10.16 -4.91
CA ILE A 198 14.88 9.37 -5.30
C ILE A 198 13.71 9.85 -4.44
N ILE A 199 12.68 10.41 -5.08
CA ILE A 199 11.55 11.06 -4.41
C ILE A 199 10.26 10.27 -4.68
N GLY A 200 9.46 10.04 -3.65
CA GLY A 200 8.20 9.29 -3.75
C GLY A 200 8.37 7.78 -3.77
N GLU A 201 9.57 7.27 -3.49
CA GLU A 201 9.84 5.85 -3.25
C GLU A 201 9.73 5.55 -1.75
N TYR A 202 9.13 4.42 -1.37
CA TYR A 202 8.79 4.10 0.01
C TYR A 202 9.41 2.78 0.50
N ASN A 203 10.22 2.12 -0.33
CA ASN A 203 10.89 0.86 -0.06
C ASN A 203 9.94 -0.22 0.48
N LEU A 204 8.76 -0.30 -0.13
CA LEU A 204 7.74 -1.29 0.24
C LEU A 204 8.23 -2.69 -0.15
N SER A 205 8.30 -3.60 0.82
CA SER A 205 8.84 -4.95 0.69
C SER A 205 10.28 -5.00 0.15
N GLY A 206 11.05 -3.91 0.24
CA GLY A 206 12.42 -3.85 -0.26
C GLY A 206 12.53 -3.51 -1.74
N GLU A 207 11.52 -2.85 -2.34
CA GLU A 207 11.55 -2.47 -3.75
C GLU A 207 12.76 -1.63 -4.16
N LEU A 208 13.15 -0.65 -3.34
CA LEU A 208 14.31 0.18 -3.65
C LEU A 208 15.59 -0.65 -3.66
N TRP A 209 15.68 -1.68 -2.81
CA TRP A 209 16.83 -2.58 -2.76
C TRP A 209 16.97 -3.48 -3.99
N GLN A 210 15.93 -3.61 -4.81
CA GLN A 210 16.04 -4.28 -6.12
C GLN A 210 16.72 -3.39 -7.17
N VAL A 211 16.60 -2.07 -7.02
CA VAL A 211 17.12 -1.08 -7.99
C VAL A 211 18.47 -0.53 -7.55
N LYS A 212 18.71 -0.39 -6.25
CA LYS A 212 19.94 0.17 -5.68
C LYS A 212 21.21 -0.52 -6.23
N PRO A 213 21.31 -1.86 -6.33
CA PRO A 213 22.51 -2.50 -6.87
C PRO A 213 22.83 -2.11 -8.31
N LEU A 214 21.81 -1.83 -9.13
CA LEU A 214 21.98 -1.37 -10.52
C LEU A 214 22.59 0.04 -10.55
N LEU A 215 22.15 0.92 -9.66
CA LEU A 215 22.68 2.27 -9.53
C LEU A 215 24.11 2.25 -8.95
N ASP A 216 24.36 1.41 -7.94
CA ASP A 216 25.68 1.24 -7.34
C ASP A 216 26.71 0.74 -8.37
N GLU A 217 26.35 -0.20 -9.25
CA GLU A 217 27.22 -0.71 -10.34
C GLU A 217 27.58 0.40 -11.35
N LEU A 218 26.66 1.32 -11.60
CA LEU A 218 26.91 2.51 -12.43
C LEU A 218 27.71 3.59 -11.69
N GLY A 219 27.99 3.41 -10.40
CA GLY A 219 28.63 4.41 -9.54
C GLY A 219 27.70 5.59 -9.19
N ILE A 220 26.39 5.42 -9.42
CA ILE A 220 25.36 6.41 -9.10
C ILE A 220 24.97 6.25 -7.64
N ARG A 221 25.24 7.28 -6.84
CA ARG A 221 24.93 7.27 -5.41
C ARG A 221 23.56 7.87 -5.16
N ILE A 222 22.66 7.10 -4.56
CA ILE A 222 21.43 7.66 -3.97
C ILE A 222 21.85 8.48 -2.74
N LEU A 223 21.89 9.80 -2.88
CA LEU A 223 22.24 10.72 -1.80
C LEU A 223 21.13 10.78 -0.74
N SER A 224 19.87 10.75 -1.19
CA SER A 224 18.69 10.71 -0.34
C SER A 224 17.56 9.97 -1.03
N CYS A 225 16.84 9.15 -0.25
CA CYS A 225 15.54 8.63 -0.62
C CYS A 225 14.45 9.31 0.22
N ILE A 226 13.47 9.92 -0.43
CA ILE A 226 12.28 10.49 0.21
C ILE A 226 11.10 9.56 -0.11
N SER A 227 10.77 8.58 0.73
CA SER A 227 11.29 8.34 2.10
C SER A 227 11.75 6.92 2.38
N GLY A 228 11.58 5.97 1.46
CA GLY A 228 11.86 4.55 1.69
C GLY A 228 13.28 4.26 2.14
N ASP A 229 13.41 3.66 3.32
CA ASP A 229 14.70 3.40 3.99
C ASP A 229 15.58 4.65 4.19
N GLY A 230 14.99 5.84 4.12
CA GLY A 230 15.73 7.09 4.25
C GLY A 230 16.17 7.36 5.69
N LYS A 231 17.27 8.09 5.83
CA LYS A 231 17.76 8.64 7.11
C LYS A 231 17.52 10.14 7.19
N TYR A 232 17.29 10.66 8.39
CA TYR A 232 17.05 12.09 8.59
C TYR A 232 18.19 12.95 7.99
N ARG A 233 19.44 12.59 8.28
CA ARG A 233 20.62 13.34 7.81
C ARG A 233 20.71 13.37 6.29
N GLU A 234 20.32 12.29 5.62
CA GLU A 234 20.31 12.20 4.15
C GLU A 234 19.34 13.20 3.52
N VAL A 235 18.14 13.29 4.08
CA VAL A 235 17.15 14.27 3.63
C VAL A 235 17.63 15.69 3.92
N ALA A 236 18.27 15.90 5.06
CA ALA A 236 18.77 17.22 5.48
C ALA A 236 19.79 17.79 4.49
N TYR A 237 20.62 16.94 3.86
CA TYR A 237 21.57 17.36 2.83
C TYR A 237 21.15 17.04 1.38
N SER A 238 19.88 16.66 1.14
CA SER A 238 19.39 16.30 -0.19
C SER A 238 19.49 17.44 -1.21
N HIS A 239 19.66 18.70 -0.79
CA HIS A 239 19.91 19.85 -1.67
C HIS A 239 21.27 19.80 -2.39
N ARG A 240 22.15 18.82 -2.08
CA ARG A 240 23.45 18.64 -2.74
C ARG A 240 23.44 17.70 -3.93
N ALA A 241 22.34 16.99 -4.19
CA ALA A 241 22.23 16.09 -5.33
C ALA A 241 22.37 16.81 -6.67
N LYS A 242 22.79 16.08 -7.71
CA LYS A 242 22.94 16.58 -9.08
C LYS A 242 21.68 16.42 -9.91
N ALA A 243 20.86 15.42 -9.60
CA ALA A 243 19.57 15.20 -10.23
C ALA A 243 18.59 14.56 -9.25
N ALA A 244 17.30 14.60 -9.58
CA ALA A 244 16.27 13.87 -8.84
C ALA A 244 15.36 13.07 -9.77
N MET A 245 14.96 11.89 -9.33
CA MET A 245 13.91 11.10 -9.96
C MET A 245 12.69 11.08 -9.05
N MET A 246 11.51 11.33 -9.59
CA MET A 246 10.26 11.04 -8.90
C MET A 246 9.73 9.69 -9.33
N VAL A 247 9.63 8.76 -8.39
CA VAL A 247 9.14 7.40 -8.64
C VAL A 247 7.63 7.38 -8.52
N CYS A 248 6.95 7.13 -9.63
CA CYS A 248 5.54 6.74 -9.70
C CYS A 248 4.58 7.49 -8.76
N SER A 249 4.81 8.78 -8.50
CA SER A 249 4.08 9.48 -7.43
C SER A 249 4.05 11.00 -7.62
N ARG A 250 2.86 11.53 -7.93
CA ARG A 250 2.56 12.98 -7.84
C ARG A 250 2.40 13.48 -6.41
N ALA A 251 2.55 12.59 -5.42
CA ALA A 251 2.32 12.91 -4.01
C ALA A 251 3.24 14.02 -3.50
N MET A 252 4.45 14.12 -4.07
CA MET A 252 5.49 15.06 -3.66
C MET A 252 6.08 15.85 -4.83
N ILE A 253 5.30 16.10 -5.89
CA ILE A 253 5.71 16.96 -7.02
C ILE A 253 6.15 18.35 -6.58
N ASN A 254 5.54 18.88 -5.51
CA ASN A 254 5.91 20.16 -4.92
C ASN A 254 7.34 20.15 -4.38
N VAL A 255 7.81 19.02 -3.83
CA VAL A 255 9.20 18.83 -3.38
C VAL A 255 10.15 18.95 -4.56
N ALA A 256 10.00 18.11 -5.58
CA ALA A 256 10.89 18.12 -6.74
C ALA A 256 10.91 19.48 -7.46
N ARG A 257 9.73 20.10 -7.67
CA ARG A 257 9.65 21.44 -8.28
C ARG A 257 10.37 22.49 -7.44
N LYS A 258 10.14 22.52 -6.12
CA LYS A 258 10.76 23.52 -5.24
C LYS A 258 12.26 23.25 -5.08
N MET A 259 12.73 22.01 -5.11
CA MET A 259 14.16 21.69 -5.15
C MET A 259 14.81 22.23 -6.43
N ARG A 260 14.16 22.09 -7.59
CA ARG A 260 14.62 22.73 -8.82
C ARG A 260 14.70 24.24 -8.72
N GLN A 261 13.70 24.88 -8.10
CA GLN A 261 13.65 26.33 -7.95
C GLN A 261 14.66 26.88 -6.94
N ARG A 262 14.82 26.20 -5.80
CA ARG A 262 15.67 26.67 -4.68
C ARG A 262 17.13 26.28 -4.86
N TYR A 263 17.40 25.11 -5.46
CA TYR A 263 18.75 24.52 -5.52
C TYR A 263 19.21 24.17 -6.94
N GLY A 264 18.40 24.43 -7.97
CA GLY A 264 18.77 24.14 -9.35
C GLY A 264 18.74 22.67 -9.74
N ILE A 265 18.27 21.77 -8.87
CA ILE A 265 18.29 20.32 -9.11
C ILE A 265 17.25 19.94 -10.17
N PRO A 266 17.66 19.48 -11.36
CA PRO A 266 16.72 19.03 -12.38
C PRO A 266 16.06 17.72 -11.94
N PHE A 267 14.82 17.48 -12.39
CA PHE A 267 14.12 16.23 -12.10
C PHE A 267 13.29 15.73 -13.28
N PHE A 268 13.02 14.43 -13.27
CA PHE A 268 12.08 13.77 -14.17
C PHE A 268 11.13 12.82 -13.41
N GLU A 269 10.03 12.44 -14.06
CA GLU A 269 9.12 11.40 -13.57
C GLU A 269 9.47 10.08 -14.25
N GLY A 270 9.64 9.00 -13.48
CA GLY A 270 9.95 7.68 -14.01
C GLY A 270 9.36 6.55 -13.17
N SER A 271 9.65 5.32 -13.60
CA SER A 271 9.09 4.07 -13.07
C SER A 271 10.14 2.98 -13.06
N PHE A 272 10.14 2.15 -12.03
CA PHE A 272 10.90 0.90 -12.00
C PHE A 272 9.98 -0.33 -12.08
N TYR A 273 8.72 -0.15 -12.47
CA TYR A 273 7.81 -1.26 -12.74
C TYR A 273 7.84 -1.60 -14.24
N GLY A 274 8.30 -2.80 -14.58
CA GLY A 274 8.50 -3.23 -15.97
C GLY A 274 9.96 -3.19 -16.37
N ILE A 275 10.32 -4.00 -17.37
CA ILE A 275 11.67 -4.10 -17.91
C ILE A 275 12.02 -2.80 -18.63
N GLU A 276 11.18 -2.36 -19.57
CA GLU A 276 11.45 -1.19 -20.40
C GLU A 276 11.46 0.10 -19.58
N ASP A 277 10.49 0.27 -18.68
CA ASP A 277 10.39 1.42 -17.77
C ASP A 277 11.62 1.55 -16.86
N THR A 278 12.14 0.41 -16.36
CA THR A 278 13.37 0.37 -15.57
C THR A 278 14.55 0.84 -16.41
N SER A 279 14.72 0.31 -17.62
CA SER A 279 15.76 0.71 -18.56
C SER A 279 15.70 2.20 -18.89
N ASP A 280 14.51 2.73 -19.18
CA ASP A 280 14.29 4.13 -19.51
C ASP A 280 14.59 5.05 -18.33
N SER A 281 14.27 4.62 -17.11
CA SER A 281 14.62 5.36 -15.90
C SER A 281 16.14 5.41 -15.68
N LEU A 282 16.85 4.30 -15.89
CA LEU A 282 18.32 4.28 -15.83
C LEU A 282 18.95 5.20 -16.89
N ARG A 283 18.46 5.15 -18.14
CA ARG A 283 18.91 6.04 -19.22
C ARG A 283 18.68 7.51 -18.88
N GLN A 284 17.51 7.85 -18.35
CA GLN A 284 17.18 9.23 -17.98
C GLN A 284 18.03 9.74 -16.81
N ILE A 285 18.27 8.92 -15.79
CA ILE A 285 19.19 9.28 -14.69
C ILE A 285 20.59 9.55 -15.26
N ALA A 286 21.14 8.63 -16.06
CA ALA A 286 22.47 8.78 -16.64
C ALA A 286 22.58 10.06 -17.49
N ARG A 287 21.58 10.31 -18.35
CA ARG A 287 21.50 11.52 -19.17
C ARG A 287 21.52 12.79 -18.31
N MET A 288 20.68 12.86 -17.27
CA MET A 288 20.59 14.05 -16.42
C MET A 288 21.86 14.30 -15.62
N LEU A 289 22.54 13.24 -15.17
CA LEU A 289 23.84 13.36 -14.51
C LEU A 289 24.91 13.89 -15.47
N ILE A 290 24.93 13.42 -16.71
CA ILE A 290 25.84 13.92 -17.76
C ILE A 290 25.57 15.40 -18.04
N GLU A 291 24.29 15.78 -18.23
CA GLU A 291 23.88 17.19 -18.40
C GLU A 291 24.27 18.06 -17.19
N SER A 292 24.43 17.44 -16.00
CA SER A 292 24.83 18.09 -14.75
C SER A 292 26.34 18.00 -14.47
N GLY A 293 27.15 17.53 -15.43
CA GLY A 293 28.62 17.54 -15.36
C GLY A 293 29.28 16.19 -15.07
N ALA A 294 28.55 15.08 -15.09
CA ALA A 294 29.16 13.74 -15.03
C ALA A 294 29.83 13.34 -16.37
N PRO A 295 30.89 12.51 -16.34
CA PRO A 295 31.53 11.97 -17.54
C PRO A 295 30.56 11.28 -18.51
N ALA A 296 30.72 11.55 -19.81
CA ALA A 296 29.85 11.03 -20.89
C ALA A 296 29.87 9.49 -21.00
N GLU A 297 30.98 8.85 -20.58
CA GLU A 297 31.12 7.38 -20.51
C GLU A 297 30.05 6.70 -19.64
N LEU A 298 29.40 7.44 -18.73
CA LEU A 298 28.31 6.92 -17.92
C LEU A 298 27.19 6.35 -18.80
N MET A 299 26.90 6.95 -19.95
CA MET A 299 25.85 6.48 -20.84
C MET A 299 26.21 5.12 -21.46
N GLU A 300 27.46 4.92 -21.87
CA GLU A 300 27.93 3.65 -22.44
C GLU A 300 27.84 2.52 -21.41
N ARG A 301 28.33 2.76 -20.19
CA ARG A 301 28.20 1.82 -19.06
C ARG A 301 26.74 1.50 -18.75
N THR A 302 25.87 2.52 -18.79
CA THR A 302 24.43 2.35 -18.57
C THR A 302 23.79 1.47 -19.65
N GLN A 303 24.11 1.68 -20.92
CA GLN A 303 23.57 0.84 -22.00
C GLN A 303 24.10 -0.61 -21.94
N ALA A 304 25.36 -0.81 -21.57
CA ALA A 304 25.92 -2.14 -21.39
C ALA A 304 25.21 -2.92 -20.26
N LEU A 305 24.96 -2.25 -19.12
CA LEU A 305 24.19 -2.81 -18.01
C LEU A 305 22.76 -3.14 -18.43
N ILE A 306 22.09 -2.21 -19.10
CA ILE A 306 20.72 -2.40 -19.59
C ILE A 306 20.64 -3.59 -20.54
N ALA A 307 21.49 -3.66 -21.56
CA ALA A 307 21.48 -4.76 -22.53
C ALA A 307 21.66 -6.12 -21.84
N ARG A 308 22.55 -6.20 -20.85
CA ARG A 308 22.78 -7.40 -20.04
C ARG A 308 21.54 -7.79 -19.23
N GLU A 309 20.94 -6.85 -18.50
CA GLU A 309 19.81 -7.13 -17.62
C GLU A 309 18.50 -7.35 -18.38
N GLU A 310 18.25 -6.61 -19.46
CA GLU A 310 17.13 -6.86 -20.36
C GLU A 310 17.21 -8.26 -20.96
N THR A 311 18.37 -8.68 -21.46
CA THR A 311 18.54 -10.03 -22.03
C THR A 311 18.15 -11.11 -21.01
N LYS A 312 18.59 -10.98 -19.76
CA LYS A 312 18.23 -11.92 -18.68
C LYS A 312 16.74 -11.86 -18.35
N ALA A 313 16.19 -10.65 -18.19
CA ALA A 313 14.82 -10.45 -17.77
C ALA A 313 13.82 -10.94 -18.82
N TRP A 314 14.06 -10.63 -20.10
CA TRP A 314 13.24 -11.11 -21.21
C TRP A 314 13.26 -12.63 -21.30
N ALA A 315 14.45 -13.24 -21.27
CA ALA A 315 14.57 -14.70 -21.27
C ALA A 315 13.84 -15.35 -20.09
N ALA A 316 13.87 -14.73 -18.91
CA ALA A 316 13.17 -15.23 -17.74
C ALA A 316 11.65 -15.01 -17.79
N ILE A 317 11.14 -13.97 -18.46
CA ILE A 317 9.70 -13.75 -18.62
C ILE A 317 9.08 -14.74 -19.61
N GLU A 318 9.81 -15.21 -20.62
CA GLU A 318 9.28 -16.12 -21.66
C GLU A 318 8.57 -17.35 -21.08
N ARG A 319 9.01 -17.89 -19.94
CA ARG A 319 8.37 -19.06 -19.30
C ARG A 319 6.91 -18.80 -18.89
N PHE A 320 6.52 -17.56 -18.65
CA PHE A 320 5.17 -17.20 -18.20
C PHE A 320 4.20 -16.98 -19.35
N LYS A 321 4.69 -16.52 -20.51
CA LYS A 321 3.84 -16.11 -21.66
C LYS A 321 2.85 -17.20 -22.08
N PRO A 322 3.21 -18.50 -22.22
CA PRO A 322 2.25 -19.53 -22.59
C PRO A 322 1.11 -19.70 -21.57
N ARG A 323 1.39 -19.47 -20.27
CA ARG A 323 0.40 -19.58 -19.19
C ARG A 323 -0.44 -18.32 -19.04
N PHE A 324 0.03 -17.19 -19.53
CA PHE A 324 -0.68 -15.91 -19.48
C PHE A 324 -1.42 -15.56 -20.76
N ALA A 325 -1.19 -16.31 -21.85
CA ALA A 325 -1.91 -16.15 -23.11
C ALA A 325 -3.44 -16.13 -22.89
N GLY A 326 -4.07 -15.03 -23.32
CA GLY A 326 -5.52 -14.80 -23.20
C GLY A 326 -6.03 -14.53 -21.78
N LYS A 327 -5.16 -14.38 -20.78
CA LYS A 327 -5.56 -14.03 -19.41
C LYS A 327 -5.80 -12.53 -19.29
N ARG A 328 -6.98 -12.18 -18.79
CA ARG A 328 -7.47 -10.81 -18.69
C ARG A 328 -7.32 -10.28 -17.28
N VAL A 329 -6.72 -9.10 -17.13
CA VAL A 329 -6.44 -8.46 -15.85
C VAL A 329 -7.28 -7.21 -15.70
N VAL A 330 -7.91 -7.05 -14.53
CA VAL A 330 -8.44 -5.76 -14.10
C VAL A 330 -7.52 -5.15 -13.07
N LEU A 331 -7.09 -3.92 -13.35
CA LEU A 331 -6.15 -3.19 -12.53
C LEU A 331 -6.85 -2.04 -11.79
N ILE A 332 -7.02 -2.17 -10.47
CA ILE A 332 -7.64 -1.12 -9.63
C ILE A 332 -6.59 -0.54 -8.68
N THR A 333 -5.75 0.34 -9.22
CA THR A 333 -4.73 1.08 -8.47
C THR A 333 -5.07 2.57 -8.40
N GLY A 334 -4.40 3.28 -7.48
CA GLY A 334 -4.39 4.73 -7.51
C GLY A 334 -3.20 5.29 -8.29
N GLY A 335 -3.45 6.21 -9.22
CA GLY A 335 -2.47 7.24 -9.60
C GLY A 335 -1.54 6.81 -10.72
N VAL A 336 -0.25 7.15 -10.57
CA VAL A 336 0.79 6.92 -11.58
C VAL A 336 1.11 5.44 -11.76
N LYS A 337 0.92 4.61 -10.71
CA LYS A 337 1.07 3.15 -10.77
C LYS A 337 0.18 2.47 -11.83
N SER A 338 -0.90 3.12 -12.28
CA SER A 338 -1.84 2.52 -13.22
C SER A 338 -1.31 2.38 -14.65
N TRP A 339 -0.33 3.17 -15.10
CA TRP A 339 0.21 3.04 -16.47
C TRP A 339 1.47 2.18 -16.52
N SER A 340 2.38 2.34 -15.56
CA SER A 340 3.61 1.55 -15.51
C SER A 340 3.34 0.08 -15.24
N MET A 341 2.38 -0.21 -14.37
CA MET A 341 1.92 -1.59 -14.15
C MET A 341 1.20 -2.16 -15.38
N VAL A 342 0.52 -1.35 -16.19
CA VAL A 342 -0.09 -1.82 -17.45
C VAL A 342 0.99 -2.28 -18.42
N ALA A 343 2.02 -1.45 -18.64
CA ALA A 343 3.16 -1.81 -19.49
C ALA A 343 3.81 -3.11 -19.00
N ALA A 344 4.17 -3.17 -17.71
CA ALA A 344 4.80 -4.33 -17.08
C ALA A 344 3.99 -5.64 -17.23
N LEU A 345 2.65 -5.58 -17.15
CA LEU A 345 1.79 -6.75 -17.34
C LEU A 345 1.71 -7.17 -18.82
N GLN A 346 1.69 -6.20 -19.75
CA GLN A 346 1.69 -6.47 -21.18
C GLN A 346 3.00 -7.10 -21.66
N GLU A 347 4.15 -6.70 -21.10
CA GLU A 347 5.45 -7.32 -21.35
C GLU A 347 5.42 -8.85 -21.09
N ALA A 348 4.62 -9.29 -20.12
CA ALA A 348 4.44 -10.69 -19.77
C ALA A 348 3.31 -11.42 -20.53
N GLY A 349 2.62 -10.73 -21.45
CA GLY A 349 1.56 -11.30 -22.28
C GLY A 349 0.16 -11.30 -21.66
N LEU A 350 -0.07 -10.52 -20.60
CA LEU A 350 -1.40 -10.35 -19.99
C LEU A 350 -2.21 -9.26 -20.71
N GLU A 351 -3.51 -9.50 -20.87
CA GLU A 351 -4.42 -8.55 -21.49
C GLU A 351 -5.10 -7.66 -20.45
N ILE A 352 -4.95 -6.34 -20.53
CA ILE A 352 -5.60 -5.44 -19.57
C ILE A 352 -6.97 -5.02 -20.09
N VAL A 353 -8.03 -5.54 -19.46
CA VAL A 353 -9.43 -5.25 -19.86
C VAL A 353 -9.99 -3.99 -19.21
N GLY A 354 -9.40 -3.57 -18.08
CA GLY A 354 -9.79 -2.33 -17.43
C GLY A 354 -8.77 -1.84 -16.42
N THR A 355 -8.58 -0.53 -16.35
CA THR A 355 -7.70 0.11 -15.37
C THR A 355 -8.36 1.31 -14.72
N SER A 356 -8.13 1.50 -13.42
CA SER A 356 -8.61 2.71 -12.73
C SER A 356 -7.75 3.93 -13.07
N VAL A 357 -8.42 4.99 -13.54
CA VAL A 357 -7.82 6.28 -13.89
C VAL A 357 -8.19 7.39 -12.90
N LYS A 358 -8.82 7.05 -11.75
CA LYS A 358 -9.37 8.00 -10.76
C LYS A 358 -8.37 9.07 -10.32
N LYS A 359 -7.10 8.69 -10.20
CA LYS A 359 -6.01 9.56 -9.72
C LYS A 359 -4.98 9.86 -10.82
N SER A 360 -5.25 9.51 -12.07
CA SER A 360 -4.37 9.68 -13.24
C SER A 360 -4.61 11.03 -13.93
N THR A 361 -3.58 11.63 -14.53
CA THR A 361 -3.74 12.88 -15.33
C THR A 361 -4.16 12.62 -16.77
N LYS A 362 -4.39 13.69 -17.54
CA LYS A 362 -4.57 13.63 -18.98
C LYS A 362 -3.43 12.89 -19.68
N LYS A 363 -2.16 13.23 -19.40
CA LYS A 363 -1.00 12.55 -19.97
C LYS A 363 -0.94 11.06 -19.60
N ASP A 364 -1.23 10.72 -18.35
CA ASP A 364 -1.29 9.31 -17.92
C ASP A 364 -2.43 8.57 -18.64
N LYS A 365 -3.61 9.22 -18.78
CA LYS A 365 -4.77 8.67 -19.50
C LYS A 365 -4.48 8.49 -20.99
N GLU A 366 -3.74 9.41 -21.60
CA GLU A 366 -3.27 9.31 -22.99
C GLU A 366 -2.33 8.12 -23.16
N ARG A 367 -1.31 7.99 -22.31
CA ARG A 367 -0.39 6.85 -22.33
C ARG A 367 -1.10 5.52 -22.06
N ILE A 368 -2.08 5.50 -21.15
CA ILE A 368 -2.93 4.33 -20.91
C ILE A 368 -3.77 3.97 -22.15
N LYS A 369 -4.32 4.97 -22.86
CA LYS A 369 -5.06 4.72 -24.11
C LYS A 369 -4.16 4.19 -25.22
N GLU A 370 -2.95 4.73 -25.34
CA GLU A 370 -1.94 4.24 -26.29
C GLU A 370 -1.57 2.78 -25.99
N LEU A 371 -1.39 2.43 -24.71
CA LEU A 371 -1.03 1.08 -24.29
C LEU A 371 -2.18 0.08 -24.40
N MET A 372 -3.40 0.45 -23.99
CA MET A 372 -4.52 -0.49 -23.90
C MET A 372 -5.40 -0.58 -25.15
N GLY A 373 -5.27 0.33 -26.12
CA GLY A 373 -6.12 0.35 -27.32
C GLY A 373 -7.55 0.86 -27.08
N GLN A 374 -8.41 0.81 -28.11
CA GLN A 374 -9.76 1.42 -28.05
C GLN A 374 -10.78 0.63 -27.21
N ASP A 375 -10.59 -0.68 -26.99
CA ASP A 375 -11.56 -1.56 -26.31
C ASP A 375 -11.41 -1.58 -24.77
N ALA A 376 -10.41 -0.88 -24.26
CA ALA A 376 -10.02 -0.87 -22.87
C ALA A 376 -10.87 0.05 -21.98
N HIS A 377 -11.41 -0.50 -20.89
CA HIS A 377 -12.30 0.25 -20.01
C HIS A 377 -11.51 1.09 -19.00
N MET A 378 -11.45 2.41 -19.22
CA MET A 378 -10.93 3.35 -18.22
C MET A 378 -11.96 3.61 -17.12
N ILE A 379 -11.67 3.19 -15.90
CA ILE A 379 -12.58 3.31 -14.76
C ILE A 379 -12.25 4.56 -13.93
N GLU A 380 -13.13 5.56 -13.95
CA GLU A 380 -12.96 6.77 -13.12
C GLU A 380 -13.32 6.56 -11.65
N ASP A 381 -14.41 5.86 -11.38
CA ASP A 381 -14.84 5.45 -10.05
C ASP A 381 -15.73 4.22 -10.21
N MET A 382 -15.45 3.14 -9.47
CA MET A 382 -16.34 1.99 -9.40
C MET A 382 -16.65 1.72 -7.95
N SER A 383 -17.94 1.60 -7.65
CA SER A 383 -18.41 1.09 -6.37
C SER A 383 -18.06 -0.39 -6.22
N PRO A 384 -17.93 -0.91 -4.99
CA PRO A 384 -17.73 -2.33 -4.74
C PRO A 384 -18.76 -3.24 -5.44
N ARG A 385 -20.00 -2.78 -5.61
CA ARG A 385 -21.05 -3.53 -6.33
C ARG A 385 -20.78 -3.65 -7.83
N GLU A 386 -20.27 -2.59 -8.45
CA GLU A 386 -19.90 -2.60 -9.88
C GLU A 386 -18.68 -3.48 -10.13
N ILE A 387 -17.65 -3.39 -9.26
CA ILE A 387 -16.49 -4.28 -9.31
C ILE A 387 -16.94 -5.73 -9.21
N TYR A 388 -17.79 -6.06 -8.23
CA TYR A 388 -18.32 -7.40 -8.06
C TYR A 388 -19.06 -7.90 -9.30
N LYS A 389 -19.95 -7.08 -9.89
CA LYS A 389 -20.69 -7.46 -11.10
C LYS A 389 -19.75 -7.74 -12.28
N MET A 390 -18.80 -6.85 -12.53
CA MET A 390 -17.80 -7.02 -13.60
C MET A 390 -16.97 -8.30 -13.43
N LEU A 391 -16.57 -8.62 -12.20
CA LEU A 391 -15.84 -9.86 -11.89
C LEU A 391 -16.72 -11.10 -12.05
N LYS A 392 -17.97 -11.04 -11.57
CA LYS A 392 -18.93 -12.14 -11.67
C LYS A 392 -19.33 -12.46 -13.11
N ASP A 393 -19.42 -11.45 -13.97
CA ASP A 393 -19.70 -11.60 -15.41
C ASP A 393 -18.46 -12.16 -16.17
N ALA A 394 -17.43 -12.65 -15.46
CA ALA A 394 -16.21 -13.24 -15.98
C ALA A 394 -15.51 -12.39 -17.05
N LYS A 395 -15.50 -11.07 -16.88
CA LYS A 395 -14.82 -10.15 -17.80
C LYS A 395 -13.30 -10.08 -17.57
N ALA A 396 -12.83 -10.65 -16.48
CA ALA A 396 -11.43 -10.71 -16.08
C ALA A 396 -11.12 -12.08 -15.47
N ASP A 397 -9.86 -12.48 -15.48
CA ASP A 397 -9.33 -13.70 -14.86
C ASP A 397 -8.66 -13.41 -13.51
N ILE A 398 -8.15 -12.19 -13.30
CA ILE A 398 -7.56 -11.74 -12.04
C ILE A 398 -7.77 -10.24 -11.82
N MET A 399 -7.91 -9.84 -10.55
CA MET A 399 -7.90 -8.44 -10.14
C MET A 399 -6.61 -8.09 -9.39
N LEU A 400 -5.88 -7.08 -9.86
CA LEU A 400 -4.75 -6.48 -9.17
C LEU A 400 -5.20 -5.16 -8.53
N SER A 401 -5.17 -5.08 -7.20
CA SER A 401 -5.64 -3.87 -6.51
C SER A 401 -5.03 -3.69 -5.12
N GLY A 402 -5.78 -3.16 -4.14
CA GLY A 402 -5.36 -3.05 -2.74
C GLY A 402 -6.40 -3.64 -1.78
N GLY A 403 -6.01 -3.88 -0.52
CA GLY A 403 -6.77 -4.68 0.44
C GLY A 403 -8.23 -4.28 0.64
N LYS A 404 -8.56 -2.99 0.49
CA LYS A 404 -9.96 -2.50 0.54
C LYS A 404 -10.91 -3.18 -0.45
N SER A 405 -10.39 -3.69 -1.56
CA SER A 405 -11.16 -4.37 -2.62
C SER A 405 -10.90 -5.87 -2.68
N GLN A 406 -10.01 -6.41 -1.85
CA GLN A 406 -9.70 -7.84 -1.78
C GLN A 406 -10.96 -8.68 -1.64
N PHE A 407 -11.75 -8.42 -0.61
CA PHE A 407 -12.96 -9.21 -0.32
C PHE A 407 -14.05 -9.06 -1.36
N VAL A 408 -14.00 -8.03 -2.22
CA VAL A 408 -14.93 -7.91 -3.35
C VAL A 408 -14.58 -8.95 -4.42
N ALA A 409 -13.30 -9.11 -4.75
CA ALA A 409 -12.87 -10.16 -5.68
C ALA A 409 -13.05 -11.56 -5.11
N LEU A 410 -12.68 -11.78 -3.85
CA LEU A 410 -12.82 -13.10 -3.23
C LEU A 410 -14.29 -13.54 -3.15
N LYS A 411 -15.22 -12.62 -2.85
CA LYS A 411 -16.67 -12.92 -2.90
C LYS A 411 -17.17 -13.21 -4.31
N ALA A 412 -16.53 -12.65 -5.33
CA ALA A 412 -16.80 -12.98 -6.72
C ALA A 412 -16.14 -14.30 -7.17
N ALA A 413 -15.50 -15.05 -6.25
CA ALA A 413 -14.75 -16.27 -6.53
C ALA A 413 -13.60 -16.06 -7.54
N MET A 414 -12.96 -14.88 -7.49
CA MET A 414 -11.94 -14.47 -8.44
C MET A 414 -10.56 -14.31 -7.79
N PRO A 415 -9.48 -14.73 -8.50
CA PRO A 415 -8.10 -14.41 -8.15
C PRO A 415 -7.88 -12.93 -7.86
N TRP A 416 -7.09 -12.66 -6.83
CA TRP A 416 -6.73 -11.31 -6.41
C TRP A 416 -5.27 -11.24 -6.00
N LEU A 417 -4.60 -10.13 -6.35
CA LEU A 417 -3.24 -9.84 -5.94
C LEU A 417 -3.13 -8.39 -5.44
N ASP A 418 -2.45 -8.20 -4.31
CA ASP A 418 -2.11 -6.87 -3.83
C ASP A 418 -0.86 -6.31 -4.54
N ILE A 419 -1.02 -5.09 -5.05
CA ILE A 419 0.06 -4.29 -5.66
C ILE A 419 0.24 -2.94 -4.96
N ASN A 420 -0.61 -2.64 -3.96
CA ASN A 420 -0.56 -1.46 -3.11
C ASN A 420 0.25 -1.73 -1.83
N GLN A 421 0.04 -0.91 -0.80
CA GLN A 421 0.95 -0.77 0.34
C GLN A 421 1.02 -1.97 1.31
N GLU A 422 0.09 -2.92 1.21
CA GLU A 422 0.02 -4.11 2.07
C GLU A 422 0.68 -5.34 1.41
N ARG A 423 1.23 -5.18 0.19
CA ARG A 423 1.97 -6.23 -0.51
C ARG A 423 3.17 -6.72 0.31
N CYS A 424 3.51 -7.99 0.13
CA CYS A 424 4.61 -8.66 0.83
C CYS A 424 5.84 -8.92 -0.06
N HIS A 425 5.80 -8.50 -1.32
CA HIS A 425 6.84 -8.77 -2.31
C HIS A 425 7.24 -7.49 -3.04
N ALA A 426 8.54 -7.40 -3.35
CA ALA A 426 9.08 -6.32 -4.17
C ALA A 426 8.84 -6.63 -5.66
N TYR A 427 8.30 -5.65 -6.38
CA TYR A 427 7.99 -5.79 -7.81
C TYR A 427 8.75 -4.81 -8.71
N MET A 428 9.70 -4.05 -8.16
CA MET A 428 10.53 -3.11 -8.93
C MET A 428 11.79 -3.75 -9.52
N GLY A 429 12.25 -3.18 -10.64
CA GLY A 429 13.46 -3.59 -11.35
C GLY A 429 13.29 -4.89 -12.13
N TYR A 430 14.37 -5.29 -12.81
CA TYR A 430 14.41 -6.50 -13.65
C TYR A 430 14.11 -7.79 -12.90
N VAL A 431 14.43 -7.87 -11.61
CA VAL A 431 14.13 -9.04 -10.77
C VAL A 431 12.71 -8.97 -10.20
N GLY A 432 12.27 -7.79 -9.78
CA GLY A 432 10.95 -7.61 -9.20
C GLY A 432 9.81 -7.90 -10.17
N ILE A 433 9.99 -7.62 -11.47
CA ILE A 433 8.98 -7.97 -12.48
C ILE A 433 8.78 -9.48 -12.58
N LEU A 434 9.85 -10.27 -12.48
CA LEU A 434 9.75 -11.74 -12.45
C LEU A 434 8.97 -12.20 -11.23
N LYS A 435 9.26 -11.59 -10.07
CA LYS A 435 8.54 -11.89 -8.83
C LYS A 435 7.04 -11.55 -8.95
N LEU A 436 6.69 -10.43 -9.60
CA LEU A 436 5.30 -10.10 -9.88
C LEU A 436 4.63 -11.19 -10.73
N MET A 437 5.29 -11.68 -11.78
CA MET A 437 4.76 -12.74 -12.63
C MET A 437 4.57 -14.06 -11.86
N GLU A 438 5.51 -14.44 -10.99
CA GLU A 438 5.37 -15.62 -10.14
C GLU A 438 4.14 -15.52 -9.22
N GLU A 439 3.91 -14.36 -8.62
CA GLU A 439 2.77 -14.17 -7.72
C GLU A 439 1.43 -14.08 -8.47
N ILE A 440 1.42 -13.54 -9.69
CA ILE A 440 0.25 -13.59 -10.58
C ILE A 440 -0.06 -15.03 -10.98
N GLU A 441 0.95 -15.82 -11.36
CA GLU A 441 0.79 -17.23 -11.72
C GLU A 441 0.21 -18.02 -10.54
N LYS A 442 0.78 -17.86 -9.34
CA LYS A 442 0.28 -18.52 -8.13
C LYS A 442 -1.16 -18.13 -7.82
N ALA A 443 -1.50 -16.84 -7.96
CA ALA A 443 -2.85 -16.35 -7.70
C ALA A 443 -3.85 -16.92 -8.73
N LEU A 444 -3.51 -16.92 -10.02
CA LEU A 444 -4.36 -17.41 -11.10
C LEU A 444 -4.61 -18.92 -11.00
N TYR A 445 -3.56 -19.69 -10.74
CA TYR A 445 -3.58 -21.16 -10.80
C TYR A 445 -3.67 -21.83 -9.43
N ASN A 446 -4.12 -21.11 -8.40
CA ASN A 446 -4.34 -21.71 -7.10
C ASN A 446 -5.45 -22.79 -7.20
N PRO A 447 -5.22 -24.03 -6.73
CA PRO A 447 -6.21 -25.12 -6.79
C PRO A 447 -7.54 -24.81 -6.09
N ILE A 448 -7.56 -23.83 -5.19
CA ILE A 448 -8.78 -23.40 -4.51
C ILE A 448 -9.86 -22.95 -5.51
N TRP A 449 -9.47 -22.38 -6.65
CA TRP A 449 -10.44 -21.86 -7.62
C TRP A 449 -11.23 -22.97 -8.30
N ASP A 450 -10.60 -24.11 -8.57
CA ASP A 450 -11.28 -25.27 -9.14
C ASP A 450 -12.23 -25.88 -8.11
N GLN A 451 -11.81 -25.98 -6.84
CA GLN A 451 -12.66 -26.46 -5.75
C GLN A 451 -13.86 -25.54 -5.51
N LEU A 452 -13.65 -24.22 -5.51
CA LEU A 452 -14.69 -23.23 -5.26
C LEU A 452 -15.75 -23.17 -6.38
N ARG A 453 -15.37 -23.55 -7.61
CA ARG A 453 -16.27 -23.56 -8.78
C ARG A 453 -17.04 -24.88 -8.93
N GLN A 454 -16.70 -25.90 -8.17
CA GLN A 454 -17.48 -27.13 -8.13
C GLN A 454 -18.85 -26.86 -7.48
N ALA A 455 -19.87 -27.60 -7.91
CA ALA A 455 -21.15 -27.56 -7.23
C ALA A 455 -20.98 -28.01 -5.78
N ALA A 456 -21.73 -27.42 -4.85
CA ALA A 456 -21.65 -27.88 -3.48
C ALA A 456 -22.19 -29.33 -3.39
N PRO A 457 -21.62 -30.19 -2.54
CA PRO A 457 -22.07 -31.59 -2.43
C PRO A 457 -23.56 -31.76 -2.13
N TRP A 458 -24.17 -30.78 -1.44
CA TRP A 458 -25.61 -30.78 -1.16
C TRP A 458 -26.48 -30.24 -2.32
N ASP A 459 -25.91 -29.51 -3.29
CA ASP A 459 -26.63 -29.12 -4.51
C ASP A 459 -26.86 -30.33 -5.44
N GLU A 460 -26.03 -31.36 -5.33
CA GLU A 460 -26.28 -32.66 -5.98
C GLU A 460 -27.38 -33.44 -5.25
N PHE A 461 -27.46 -33.33 -3.92
CA PHE A 461 -28.51 -33.97 -3.13
C PHE A 461 -29.89 -33.41 -3.48
N ASP A 462 -30.03 -32.09 -3.57
CA ASP A 462 -31.29 -31.45 -3.95
C ASP A 462 -31.69 -31.73 -5.40
N ARG A 463 -30.72 -31.75 -6.34
CA ARG A 463 -30.99 -32.14 -7.73
C ARG A 463 -31.43 -33.60 -7.85
N ASN A 464 -30.80 -34.51 -7.11
CA ASN A 464 -31.19 -35.91 -7.08
C ASN A 464 -32.54 -36.12 -6.38
N LEU A 465 -32.85 -35.36 -5.33
CA LEU A 465 -34.14 -35.39 -4.66
C LEU A 465 -35.25 -34.87 -5.58
N GLN A 466 -35.02 -33.75 -6.29
CA GLN A 466 -35.96 -33.20 -7.27
C GLN A 466 -36.17 -34.15 -8.45
N ALA A 467 -35.10 -34.75 -8.98
CA ALA A 467 -35.19 -35.73 -10.06
C ALA A 467 -35.93 -37.00 -9.62
N ARG A 468 -35.68 -37.49 -8.40
CA ARG A 468 -36.42 -38.62 -7.81
C ARG A 468 -37.88 -38.29 -7.61
N THR A 469 -38.20 -37.11 -7.09
CA THR A 469 -39.58 -36.65 -6.85
C THR A 469 -40.33 -36.51 -8.18
N ALA A 470 -39.69 -35.91 -9.19
CA ALA A 470 -40.27 -35.80 -10.54
C ALA A 470 -40.48 -37.18 -11.18
N ALA A 471 -39.51 -38.09 -11.07
CA ALA A 471 -39.66 -39.46 -11.56
C ALA A 471 -40.81 -40.21 -10.84
N GLN A 472 -40.98 -39.99 -9.54
CA GLN A 472 -42.06 -40.57 -8.75
C GLN A 472 -43.44 -40.01 -9.14
N MET A 473 -43.53 -38.71 -9.42
CA MET A 473 -44.76 -38.08 -9.93
C MET A 473 -45.08 -38.54 -11.35
N HIS A 474 -44.09 -38.71 -12.23
CA HIS A 474 -44.27 -39.25 -13.57
C HIS A 474 -44.70 -40.71 -13.54
N ALA A 475 -44.14 -41.54 -12.65
CA ALA A 475 -44.56 -42.93 -12.48
C ALA A 475 -46.00 -43.04 -11.95
N GLN A 476 -46.41 -42.14 -11.04
CA GLN A 476 -47.79 -42.07 -10.55
C GLN A 476 -48.79 -41.57 -11.61
N ALA A 477 -48.35 -40.72 -12.54
CA ALA A 477 -49.17 -40.25 -13.67
C ALA A 477 -49.27 -41.26 -14.83
N ALA A 478 -48.32 -42.21 -14.92
CA ALA A 478 -48.24 -43.21 -15.97
C ALA A 478 -48.91 -44.55 -15.63
N ASP A 479 -49.58 -44.66 -14.47
CA ASP A 479 -50.32 -45.85 -14.04
C ASP A 479 -51.84 -45.64 -14.25
N PRO A 480 -52.41 -45.98 -15.42
CA PRO A 480 -53.84 -45.98 -15.59
C PRO A 480 -54.41 -47.25 -14.94
N VAL A 481 -55.43 -47.05 -14.08
CA VAL A 481 -56.24 -48.06 -13.39
C VAL A 481 -55.78 -48.41 -11.97
N ARG A 482 -56.21 -47.59 -11.01
CA ARG A 482 -56.73 -48.12 -9.75
C ARG A 482 -58.25 -48.02 -9.74
N ASP A 483 -58.86 -49.19 -9.88
CA ASP A 483 -60.27 -49.50 -9.62
C ASP A 483 -60.76 -48.86 -8.29
N PRO A 484 -61.86 -48.08 -8.27
CA PRO A 484 -62.39 -47.46 -7.06
C PRO A 484 -62.98 -48.44 -6.03
N SER A 485 -63.03 -49.75 -6.30
CA SER A 485 -63.78 -50.71 -5.47
C SER A 485 -62.98 -51.40 -4.34
N ARG A 486 -61.73 -51.02 -4.09
CA ARG A 486 -60.95 -51.53 -2.93
C ARG A 486 -60.59 -50.43 -1.93
N ASN A 487 -61.61 -49.92 -1.24
CA ASN A 487 -61.41 -49.23 0.04
C ASN A 487 -61.20 -50.28 1.14
N SER A 488 -59.94 -50.66 1.39
CA SER A 488 -59.55 -51.17 2.70
C SER A 488 -58.64 -50.14 3.34
N VAL A 489 -59.19 -49.41 4.31
CA VAL A 489 -58.43 -48.56 5.23
C VAL A 489 -57.38 -49.44 5.91
N ARG A 490 -56.12 -49.31 5.50
CA ARG A 490 -54.98 -49.78 6.30
C ARG A 490 -54.39 -48.56 6.99
N THR A 491 -54.76 -48.39 8.25
CA THR A 491 -54.05 -47.54 9.21
C THR A 491 -52.60 -48.00 9.24
N ILE A 492 -51.68 -47.22 8.68
CA ILE A 492 -50.25 -47.48 8.83
C ILE A 492 -49.88 -46.99 10.22
N SER A 493 -49.82 -47.92 11.17
CA SER A 493 -49.17 -47.74 12.46
C SER A 493 -47.66 -47.69 12.26
N PHE A 494 -47.02 -46.58 12.64
CA PHE A 494 -45.57 -46.55 12.79
C PHE A 494 -45.19 -47.32 14.06
N SER A 495 -44.93 -48.61 13.93
CA SER A 495 -44.20 -49.37 14.95
C SER A 495 -42.70 -49.24 14.68
N ASN A 496 -42.00 -48.45 15.49
CA ASN A 496 -40.54 -48.49 15.57
C ASN A 496 -40.12 -49.84 16.16
N GLN A 497 -39.78 -50.82 15.32
CA GLN A 497 -38.91 -51.92 15.73
C GLN A 497 -37.48 -51.54 15.37
N ALA A 498 -36.73 -51.17 16.40
CA ALA A 498 -35.28 -51.15 16.36
C ALA A 498 -34.80 -52.60 16.53
N GLU A 499 -34.05 -53.11 15.56
CA GLU A 499 -33.16 -54.24 15.81
C GLU A 499 -31.84 -53.68 16.35
N ALA A 500 -31.49 -54.10 17.55
CA ALA A 500 -30.22 -53.85 18.21
C ALA A 500 -29.35 -55.11 18.12
N SER A 501 -28.08 -54.94 17.76
CA SER A 501 -26.92 -55.61 18.36
C SER A 501 -25.65 -55.07 17.68
N GLU A 502 -24.49 -54.88 18.29
CA GLU A 502 -23.98 -54.70 19.66
C GLU A 502 -22.58 -54.11 19.40
N GLY A 503 -22.18 -52.98 19.98
CA GLY A 503 -21.37 -53.00 21.20
C GLY A 503 -20.74 -51.63 21.48
N GLU A 504 -21.04 -51.11 22.68
CA GLU A 504 -20.18 -50.43 23.67
C GLU A 504 -19.17 -49.33 23.21
N SER A 505 -19.00 -48.17 23.86
CA SER A 505 -19.25 -47.81 25.26
C SER A 505 -19.28 -46.27 25.49
N ALA A 506 -19.96 -45.90 26.59
CA ALA A 506 -19.70 -44.79 27.52
C ALA A 506 -19.92 -43.31 27.11
N ILE A 507 -21.10 -42.82 27.50
CA ILE A 507 -21.46 -41.42 27.75
C ILE A 507 -21.04 -41.04 29.18
N ALA A 508 -20.53 -39.82 29.41
CA ALA A 508 -20.95 -38.96 30.52
C ALA A 508 -20.60 -37.47 30.27
N PRO A 509 -21.57 -36.53 30.37
CA PRO A 509 -21.39 -35.12 30.07
C PRO A 509 -21.26 -34.25 31.34
N HIS A 510 -20.38 -33.24 31.32
CA HIS A 510 -20.38 -32.19 32.34
C HIS A 510 -20.22 -30.81 31.71
N GLY A 511 -21.34 -30.09 31.57
CA GLY A 511 -21.35 -28.64 31.56
C GLY A 511 -21.65 -28.14 32.99
N PRO A 512 -21.01 -27.06 33.48
CA PRO A 512 -21.41 -26.45 34.73
C PRO A 512 -22.32 -25.23 34.52
N LYS A 513 -23.30 -25.16 35.43
CA LYS A 513 -24.29 -24.11 35.63
C LYS A 513 -23.66 -22.84 36.22
N LEU A 514 -24.31 -21.70 35.94
CA LEU A 514 -24.10 -20.40 36.57
C LEU A 514 -24.35 -20.44 38.09
N GLY A 515 -23.47 -19.80 38.84
CA GLY A 515 -23.58 -19.43 40.26
C GLY A 515 -22.76 -18.16 40.53
N GLU A 516 -23.29 -17.30 41.39
CA GLU A 516 -23.03 -15.86 41.57
C GLU A 516 -21.74 -15.49 42.37
N PRO A 517 -21.42 -14.21 42.65
CA PRO A 517 -20.17 -13.54 42.26
C PRO A 517 -19.08 -13.51 43.34
N THR A 518 -17.81 -13.53 42.93
CA THR A 518 -16.65 -13.28 43.82
C THR A 518 -15.84 -12.06 43.39
N LYS A 519 -15.56 -11.20 44.38
CA LYS A 519 -14.79 -9.93 44.38
C LYS A 519 -13.32 -10.06 43.90
N PRO A 520 -12.66 -8.93 43.59
CA PRO A 520 -11.50 -8.88 42.70
C PRO A 520 -10.19 -9.20 43.41
N PHE A 521 -9.32 -9.96 42.76
CA PHE A 521 -7.91 -10.08 43.14
C PHE A 521 -7.03 -9.35 42.14
N THR A 522 -6.32 -8.37 42.69
CA THR A 522 -5.22 -7.60 42.11
C THR A 522 -3.91 -8.40 42.18
N SER A 523 -2.88 -7.90 41.45
CA SER A 523 -1.48 -8.39 41.34
C SER A 523 -1.28 -9.62 40.44
N SER A 524 -0.18 -9.86 39.75
CA SER A 524 0.92 -9.09 39.13
C SER A 524 1.75 -10.16 38.40
N SER A 525 2.46 -9.79 37.32
CA SER A 525 3.47 -10.59 36.59
C SER A 525 2.99 -11.82 35.80
N GLY A 526 2.83 -11.66 34.48
CA GLY A 526 2.75 -12.75 33.51
C GLY A 526 3.83 -12.59 32.44
N ARG A 527 4.92 -13.36 32.57
CA ARG A 527 5.97 -13.49 31.53
C ARG A 527 5.40 -14.26 30.35
N CYS A 528 5.66 -13.74 29.15
CA CYS A 528 5.31 -14.38 27.87
C CYS A 528 6.16 -15.65 27.67
N ILE A 529 5.49 -16.81 27.60
CA ILE A 529 6.09 -18.09 27.21
C ILE A 529 5.62 -18.36 25.78
N ALA A 530 6.44 -17.97 24.80
CA ALA A 530 6.31 -18.38 23.41
C ALA A 530 7.60 -18.08 22.65
N CYS A 531 8.70 -18.72 23.01
CA CYS A 531 9.97 -18.74 22.26
C CYS A 531 10.85 -19.89 22.78
N LYS A 532 10.40 -21.13 22.64
CA LYS A 532 11.27 -22.30 22.57
C LYS A 532 10.63 -23.29 21.60
N ASP A 533 11.47 -23.89 20.76
CA ASP A 533 11.17 -24.93 19.77
C ASP A 533 10.87 -24.42 18.35
N ILE A 534 11.91 -23.87 17.71
CA ILE A 534 12.07 -23.92 16.25
C ILE A 534 13.30 -24.81 15.96
N PRO A 535 13.15 -25.92 15.22
CA PRO A 535 14.26 -26.77 14.80
C PRO A 535 15.28 -26.02 13.93
N SER A 536 16.56 -26.30 14.13
CA SER A 536 17.74 -25.61 13.58
C SER A 536 18.02 -25.78 12.08
N ASP A 537 17.07 -26.32 11.31
CA ASP A 537 17.40 -26.91 10.00
C ASP A 537 16.81 -26.10 8.82
N LEU A 538 16.40 -24.85 9.07
CA LEU A 538 15.76 -23.95 8.10
C LEU A 538 16.40 -22.55 8.04
N GLN A 539 17.73 -22.47 8.04
CA GLN A 539 18.46 -21.25 7.66
C GLN A 539 19.14 -21.41 6.30
N PRO A 540 18.88 -20.52 5.31
CA PRO A 540 19.64 -20.47 4.08
C PRO A 540 21.08 -20.00 4.36
N ALA A 541 22.06 -20.82 3.98
CA ALA A 541 23.48 -20.51 4.07
C ALA A 541 23.88 -19.49 3.00
N ALA A 542 24.12 -18.24 3.39
CA ALA A 542 25.06 -17.31 2.73
C ALA A 542 25.12 -15.99 3.51
N LEU A 543 26.09 -15.86 4.43
CA LEU A 543 26.77 -14.63 4.85
C LEU A 543 27.58 -14.92 6.13
N GLN A 544 28.71 -15.61 5.95
CA GLN A 544 29.83 -15.60 6.91
C GLN A 544 31.11 -15.43 6.09
N ALA A 545 31.68 -14.23 6.20
CA ALA A 545 32.98 -13.70 5.71
C ALA A 545 32.67 -12.29 5.14
N ALA A 546 33.20 -11.18 5.64
CA ALA A 546 34.49 -10.96 6.29
C ALA A 546 34.42 -9.75 7.25
N GLU A 547 35.51 -9.63 8.02
CA GLU A 547 35.98 -8.45 8.76
C GLU A 547 36.01 -7.16 7.94
#